data_AF-A0A821NMX5-F1
#
_entry.id   AF-A0A821NMX5-F1
#
_cell.length_a   1.000
_cell.length_b   1.000
_cell.length_c   1.000
_cell.angle_alpha   90.00
_cell.angle_beta   90.00
_cell.angle_gamma   90.00
#
_symmetry.space_group_name_H-M   'P 1'
#
loop_
_entity.id
_entity.type
_entity.pdbx_description
1 polymer ?
#
loop_
_entity_poly.entity_id
_entity_poly.type
_entity_poly.pdbx_seq_one_letter_code
_entity_poly.pdbx_strand_id
1 'polypeptide(L)'
;MVKEIREIAATVNLQMQRLVESESEATKIVVKEKMEEDVEGQPGKLNLVSVVDVLTQMLLHNSVHTKIAALDWILHLYDKMPAEMSRETERVFNPALGALTDSSHEVVRRAIALLAETCTCDPTAPPVTDASQTPASNLESSPYYHKFLKALLRLLSTDESLLEERGSFIIRQLCVVLPAEAVLAALAGALAAERELRFAARLVDVLSAILLTAPELHATRRRLRSFADTSTHALFQSLYRCWAHSGVALVALCLLTHNYRHCTQLIATFGDLEITVEFLTEIDKLVQLIESPIFAYLRLELLSGEQSTELRGALYGLLMILPQTTAFHALRHRLQAAPPPLPALLPSSTQHAVPVIDFEELLAHFQRVQAAHRAYRLADRRYL
;
A
#
# COMPACT_ATOMS: atom_id res chain seq x y z
N MET A 1 6.65 -7.78 -44.00
CA MET A 1 7.62 -6.76 -43.54
C MET A 1 7.48 -6.38 -42.06
N VAL A 2 6.64 -5.44 -41.58
CA VAL A 2 6.65 -5.06 -40.13
C VAL A 2 6.24 -6.21 -39.19
N LYS A 3 5.23 -7.01 -39.58
CA LYS A 3 4.79 -8.19 -38.82
C LYS A 3 5.87 -9.28 -38.76
N GLU A 4 6.56 -9.47 -39.87
CA GLU A 4 7.63 -10.44 -40.07
C GLU A 4 8.90 -10.05 -39.29
N ILE A 5 9.25 -8.77 -39.24
CA ILE A 5 10.33 -8.23 -38.39
C ILE A 5 10.01 -8.47 -36.90
N ARG A 6 8.74 -8.29 -36.49
CA ARG A 6 8.33 -8.57 -35.10
C ARG A 6 8.41 -10.06 -34.75
N GLU A 7 8.02 -10.94 -35.66
CA GLU A 7 8.08 -12.40 -35.47
C GLU A 7 9.54 -12.88 -35.40
N ILE A 8 10.42 -12.34 -36.24
CA ILE A 8 11.87 -12.62 -36.20
C ILE A 8 12.46 -12.10 -34.89
N ALA A 9 12.14 -10.86 -34.49
CA ALA A 9 12.62 -10.28 -33.24
C ALA A 9 12.17 -11.11 -32.03
N ALA A 10 10.92 -11.57 -32.00
CA ALA A 10 10.41 -12.44 -30.94
C ALA A 10 11.14 -13.79 -30.90
N THR A 11 11.45 -14.36 -32.06
CA THR A 11 12.18 -15.63 -32.16
C THR A 11 13.61 -15.49 -31.67
N VAL A 12 14.31 -14.42 -32.07
CA VAL A 12 15.67 -14.10 -31.58
C VAL A 12 15.64 -13.86 -30.07
N ASN A 13 14.63 -13.14 -29.57
CA ASN A 13 14.45 -12.88 -28.15
C ASN A 13 14.35 -14.18 -27.34
N LEU A 14 13.52 -15.12 -27.83
CA LEU A 14 13.36 -16.44 -27.20
C LEU A 14 14.65 -17.27 -27.24
N GLN A 15 15.40 -17.21 -28.35
CA GLN A 15 16.69 -17.89 -28.45
C GLN A 15 17.71 -17.33 -27.46
N MET A 16 17.76 -16.01 -27.30
CA MET A 16 18.63 -15.36 -26.31
C MET A 16 18.25 -15.76 -24.88
N GLN A 17 16.95 -15.87 -24.56
CA GLN A 17 16.51 -16.27 -23.21
C GLN A 17 17.00 -17.69 -22.89
N ARG A 18 16.92 -18.60 -23.86
CA ARG A 18 17.45 -19.97 -23.70
C ARG A 18 18.96 -20.03 -23.48
N LEU A 19 19.73 -19.10 -24.06
CA LEU A 19 21.17 -19.02 -23.82
C LEU A 19 21.47 -18.67 -22.36
N VAL A 20 20.75 -17.69 -21.81
CA VAL A 20 20.87 -17.31 -20.38
C VAL A 20 20.50 -18.48 -19.46
N GLU A 21 19.47 -19.25 -19.83
CA GLU A 21 19.10 -20.47 -19.09
C GLU A 21 20.23 -21.50 -19.08
N SER A 22 20.85 -21.76 -20.24
CA SER A 22 21.97 -22.70 -20.35
C SER A 22 23.21 -22.26 -19.57
N GLU A 23 23.50 -20.96 -19.51
CA GLU A 23 24.61 -20.41 -18.73
C GLU A 23 24.32 -20.47 -17.22
N SER A 24 23.08 -20.18 -16.79
CA SER A 24 22.67 -20.35 -15.39
C SER A 24 22.84 -21.80 -14.92
N GLU A 25 22.43 -22.77 -15.75
CA GLU A 25 22.61 -24.19 -15.48
C GLU A 25 24.10 -24.58 -15.42
N ALA A 26 24.91 -24.14 -16.38
CA ALA A 26 26.35 -24.36 -16.37
C ALA A 26 27.02 -23.78 -15.12
N THR A 27 26.60 -22.58 -14.68
CA THR A 27 27.12 -21.93 -13.48
C THR A 27 26.73 -22.69 -12.21
N LYS A 28 25.51 -23.24 -12.13
CA LYS A 28 25.07 -24.09 -11.02
C LYS A 28 25.82 -25.43 -10.96
N ILE A 29 26.13 -26.02 -12.11
CA ILE A 29 26.94 -27.26 -12.20
C ILE A 29 28.37 -26.98 -11.74
N VAL A 30 28.99 -25.90 -12.22
CA VAL A 30 30.34 -25.51 -11.82
C VAL A 30 30.40 -25.17 -10.31
N VAL A 31 29.38 -24.54 -9.73
CA VAL A 31 29.34 -24.29 -8.27
C VAL A 31 29.18 -25.59 -7.47
N LYS A 32 28.51 -26.62 -8.01
CA LYS A 32 28.43 -27.96 -7.41
C LYS A 32 29.75 -28.73 -7.54
N GLU A 33 30.44 -28.59 -8.67
CA GLU A 33 31.71 -29.27 -8.94
C GLU A 33 32.89 -28.58 -8.25
N LYS A 34 32.89 -27.25 -8.06
CA LYS A 34 33.92 -26.48 -7.34
C LYS A 34 33.97 -26.68 -5.82
N MET A 35 33.22 -27.64 -5.25
CA MET A 35 33.58 -28.19 -3.94
C MET A 35 34.75 -29.19 -4.03
N GLU A 36 35.17 -29.56 -5.24
CA GLU A 36 36.39 -30.33 -5.51
C GLU A 36 37.15 -29.68 -6.69
N GLU A 37 38.30 -29.08 -6.38
CA GLU A 37 39.37 -28.62 -7.29
C GLU A 37 39.22 -27.29 -8.06
N ASP A 38 40.24 -26.45 -7.85
CA ASP A 38 40.59 -25.23 -8.60
C ASP A 38 41.00 -25.56 -10.03
N VAL A 39 40.34 -24.97 -11.04
CA VAL A 39 40.93 -24.81 -12.39
C VAL A 39 40.52 -23.47 -13.01
N GLU A 40 41.53 -22.76 -13.50
CA GLU A 40 41.50 -21.51 -14.27
C GLU A 40 40.88 -21.66 -15.67
N GLY A 41 40.27 -20.55 -16.14
CA GLY A 41 40.06 -20.27 -17.57
C GLY A 41 38.69 -20.68 -18.14
N GLN A 42 37.64 -19.89 -17.90
CA GLN A 42 36.33 -20.08 -18.56
C GLN A 42 36.18 -19.19 -19.81
N PRO A 43 35.87 -19.76 -20.99
CA PRO A 43 35.48 -18.98 -22.16
C PRO A 43 34.04 -18.49 -22.00
N GLY A 44 33.80 -17.21 -22.29
CA GLY A 44 32.46 -16.67 -22.56
C GLY A 44 31.56 -16.40 -21.36
N LYS A 45 32.06 -15.83 -20.24
CA LYS A 45 31.17 -15.34 -19.18
C LYS A 45 30.37 -14.13 -19.68
N LEU A 46 29.04 -14.16 -19.57
CA LEU A 46 28.16 -13.03 -19.92
C LEU A 46 28.62 -11.78 -19.19
N ASN A 47 28.88 -10.70 -19.93
CA ASN A 47 29.16 -9.40 -19.33
C ASN A 47 27.83 -8.78 -18.87
N LEU A 48 27.38 -9.21 -17.69
CA LEU A 48 26.10 -8.80 -17.12
C LEU A 48 26.00 -7.28 -16.95
N VAL A 49 27.09 -6.61 -16.58
CA VAL A 49 27.14 -5.15 -16.41
C VAL A 49 26.75 -4.45 -17.71
N SER A 50 27.39 -4.82 -18.82
CA SER A 50 27.09 -4.24 -20.14
C SER A 50 25.65 -4.52 -20.58
N VAL A 51 25.14 -5.72 -20.30
CA VAL A 51 23.75 -6.08 -20.63
C VAL A 51 22.76 -5.23 -19.82
N VAL A 52 22.97 -5.10 -18.51
CA VAL A 52 22.16 -4.26 -17.63
C VAL A 52 22.22 -2.80 -18.05
N ASP A 53 23.39 -2.28 -18.42
CA ASP A 53 23.53 -0.90 -18.90
C ASP A 53 22.73 -0.67 -20.20
N VAL A 54 22.74 -1.62 -21.14
CA VAL A 54 21.92 -1.53 -22.37
C VAL A 54 20.42 -1.61 -22.05
N LEU A 55 20.01 -2.57 -21.21
CA LEU A 55 18.59 -2.75 -20.86
C LEU A 55 18.04 -1.53 -20.09
N THR A 56 18.81 -0.95 -19.19
CA THR A 56 18.43 0.28 -18.47
C THR A 56 18.34 1.49 -19.39
N GLN A 57 19.22 1.62 -20.39
CA GLN A 57 19.10 2.63 -21.44
C GLN A 57 17.82 2.46 -22.27
N MET A 58 17.40 1.22 -22.54
CA MET A 58 16.16 0.95 -23.29
C MET A 58 14.88 1.40 -22.57
N LEU A 59 14.92 1.63 -21.25
CA LEU A 59 13.79 2.19 -20.49
C LEU A 59 13.50 3.65 -20.87
N LEU A 60 14.49 4.36 -21.41
CA LEU A 60 14.34 5.74 -21.89
C LEU A 60 13.78 5.82 -23.33
N HIS A 61 13.63 4.69 -24.01
CA HIS A 61 13.23 4.65 -25.42
C HIS A 61 11.73 4.98 -25.60
N ASN A 62 11.34 5.71 -26.65
CA ASN A 62 9.95 6.13 -26.86
C ASN A 62 8.93 4.99 -27.05
N SER A 63 9.39 3.82 -27.50
CA SER A 63 8.51 2.66 -27.72
C SER A 63 8.19 1.92 -26.43
N VAL A 64 6.90 1.88 -26.09
CA VAL A 64 6.36 1.10 -24.96
C VAL A 64 6.79 -0.37 -25.03
N HIS A 65 6.80 -0.98 -26.21
CA HIS A 65 7.19 -2.38 -26.39
C HIS A 65 8.67 -2.62 -26.05
N THR A 66 9.53 -1.65 -26.36
CA THR A 66 10.97 -1.73 -26.05
C THR A 66 11.18 -1.63 -24.54
N LYS A 67 10.48 -0.72 -23.86
CA LYS A 67 10.52 -0.61 -22.40
C LYS A 67 10.03 -1.87 -21.71
N ILE A 68 8.89 -2.42 -22.16
CA ILE A 68 8.34 -3.68 -21.63
C ILE A 68 9.34 -4.83 -21.82
N ALA A 69 9.86 -5.01 -23.04
CA ALA A 69 10.84 -6.06 -23.30
C ALA A 69 12.09 -5.89 -22.42
N ALA A 70 12.59 -4.66 -22.24
CA ALA A 70 13.74 -4.40 -21.38
C ALA A 70 13.45 -4.76 -19.91
N LEU A 71 12.30 -4.37 -19.37
CA LEU A 71 11.90 -4.74 -18.00
C LEU A 71 11.74 -6.25 -17.84
N ASP A 72 11.14 -6.93 -18.82
CA ASP A 72 10.97 -8.38 -18.83
C ASP A 72 12.30 -9.12 -18.88
N TRP A 73 13.26 -8.58 -19.63
CA TRP A 73 14.64 -9.09 -19.63
C TRP A 73 15.31 -8.93 -18.29
N ILE A 74 15.22 -7.75 -17.66
CA ILE A 74 15.83 -7.52 -16.35
C ILE A 74 15.21 -8.46 -15.31
N LEU A 75 13.88 -8.63 -15.31
CA LEU A 75 13.18 -9.59 -14.46
C LEU A 75 13.64 -11.03 -14.70
N HIS A 76 13.80 -11.42 -15.97
CA HIS A 76 14.33 -12.73 -16.32
C HIS A 76 15.76 -12.94 -15.82
N LEU A 77 16.60 -11.91 -15.84
CA LEU A 77 17.95 -11.98 -15.28
C LEU A 77 17.92 -12.15 -13.76
N TYR A 78 17.00 -11.49 -13.04
CA TYR A 78 16.82 -11.70 -11.60
C TYR A 78 16.39 -13.14 -11.28
N ASP A 79 15.51 -13.74 -12.09
CA ASP A 79 15.07 -15.13 -11.93
C ASP A 79 16.20 -16.15 -12.17
N LYS A 80 17.00 -15.94 -13.23
CA LYS A 80 18.02 -16.92 -13.65
C LYS A 80 19.38 -16.73 -12.97
N MET A 81 19.74 -15.50 -12.60
CA MET A 81 21.06 -15.16 -12.06
C MET A 81 20.95 -14.20 -10.84
N PRO A 82 20.22 -14.58 -9.78
CA PRO A 82 19.91 -13.69 -8.65
C PRO A 82 21.17 -13.18 -7.93
N ALA A 83 22.20 -14.02 -7.77
CA ALA A 83 23.43 -13.65 -7.07
C ALA A 83 24.32 -12.66 -7.85
N GLU A 84 24.25 -12.67 -9.19
CA GLU A 84 24.99 -11.72 -10.01
C GLU A 84 24.18 -10.42 -10.17
N MET A 85 22.87 -10.53 -10.39
CA MET A 85 21.97 -9.38 -10.47
C MET A 85 21.86 -8.60 -9.15
N SER A 86 21.98 -9.26 -8.00
CA SER A 86 21.96 -8.58 -6.69
C SER A 86 23.07 -7.53 -6.59
N ARG A 87 24.24 -7.76 -7.20
CA ARG A 87 25.38 -6.83 -7.26
C ARG A 87 25.11 -5.61 -8.13
N GLU A 88 24.27 -5.76 -9.16
CA GLU A 88 23.92 -4.69 -10.10
C GLU A 88 22.62 -3.97 -9.74
N THR A 89 21.99 -4.31 -8.60
CA THR A 89 20.70 -3.74 -8.16
C THR A 89 20.68 -2.22 -8.12
N GLU A 90 21.77 -1.58 -7.69
CA GLU A 90 21.89 -0.11 -7.64
C GLU A 90 21.78 0.53 -9.03
N ARG A 91 22.23 -0.14 -10.10
CA ARG A 91 22.14 0.36 -11.48
C ARG A 91 20.71 0.28 -12.02
N VAL A 92 19.98 -0.75 -11.61
CA VAL A 92 18.60 -1.01 -12.07
C VAL A 92 17.59 -0.16 -11.32
N PHE A 93 17.83 0.10 -10.04
CA PHE A 93 16.87 0.71 -9.13
C PHE A 93 16.35 2.08 -9.60
N ASN A 94 17.25 3.02 -9.91
CA ASN A 94 16.84 4.38 -10.30
C ASN A 94 16.13 4.42 -11.68
N PRO A 95 16.62 3.72 -12.73
CA PRO A 95 15.89 3.59 -13.98
C PRO A 95 14.50 2.97 -13.82
N ALA A 96 14.36 1.93 -12.98
CA ALA A 96 13.09 1.31 -12.68
C ALA A 96 12.14 2.26 -11.93
N LEU A 97 12.66 3.05 -10.99
CA LEU A 97 11.88 4.09 -10.29
C LEU A 97 11.40 5.17 -11.26
N GLY A 98 12.26 5.61 -12.20
CA GLY A 98 11.87 6.55 -13.26
C GLY A 98 10.80 5.99 -14.20
N ALA A 99 10.78 4.68 -14.43
CA ALA A 99 9.74 4.04 -15.23
C ALA A 99 8.34 4.06 -14.57
N LEU A 100 8.22 4.43 -13.29
CA LEU A 100 6.92 4.62 -12.62
C LEU A 100 6.16 5.86 -13.12
N THR A 101 6.85 6.83 -13.72
CA THR A 101 6.23 8.02 -14.32
C THR A 101 5.85 7.80 -15.79
N ASP A 102 5.99 6.58 -16.32
CA ASP A 102 5.64 6.27 -17.71
C ASP A 102 4.12 6.35 -17.95
N SER A 103 3.73 6.76 -19.15
CA SER A 103 2.31 6.88 -19.53
C SER A 103 1.61 5.52 -19.68
N SER A 104 2.35 4.44 -19.95
CA SER A 104 1.81 3.10 -20.09
C SER A 104 1.68 2.39 -18.74
N HIS A 105 0.46 1.98 -18.39
CA HIS A 105 0.20 1.18 -17.19
C HIS A 105 0.97 -0.15 -17.17
N GLU A 106 1.26 -0.73 -18.34
CA GLU A 106 2.00 -2.00 -18.41
C GLU A 106 3.49 -1.82 -18.11
N VAL A 107 4.09 -0.69 -18.53
CA VAL A 107 5.47 -0.34 -18.16
C VAL A 107 5.57 -0.14 -16.66
N VAL A 108 4.65 0.65 -16.08
CA VAL A 108 4.59 0.87 -14.64
C VAL A 108 4.40 -0.44 -13.88
N ARG A 109 3.54 -1.35 -14.36
CA ARG A 109 3.32 -2.67 -13.74
C ARG A 109 4.62 -3.49 -13.66
N ARG A 110 5.37 -3.58 -14.76
CA ARG A 110 6.65 -4.32 -14.79
C ARG A 110 7.75 -3.63 -14.01
N ALA A 111 7.76 -2.30 -13.98
CA ALA A 111 8.67 -1.53 -13.14
C ALA A 111 8.41 -1.79 -11.65
N ILE A 112 7.16 -1.85 -11.22
CA ILE A 112 6.79 -2.21 -9.83
C ILE A 112 7.20 -3.65 -9.52
N ALA A 113 6.96 -4.58 -10.44
CA ALA A 113 7.38 -5.97 -10.26
C ALA A 113 8.90 -6.08 -10.09
N LEU A 114 9.66 -5.35 -10.91
CA LEU A 114 11.11 -5.28 -10.82
C LEU A 114 11.58 -4.67 -9.49
N LEU A 115 11.00 -3.53 -9.08
CA LEU A 115 11.33 -2.89 -7.80
C LEU A 115 10.99 -3.80 -6.61
N ALA A 116 9.89 -4.54 -6.66
CA ALA A 116 9.54 -5.52 -5.65
C ALA A 116 10.58 -6.65 -5.56
N GLU A 117 11.07 -7.14 -6.71
CA GLU A 117 12.16 -8.14 -6.75
C GLU A 117 13.47 -7.58 -6.19
N THR A 118 13.76 -6.29 -6.41
CA THR A 118 14.93 -5.66 -5.76
C THR A 118 14.79 -5.57 -4.24
N CYS A 119 13.56 -5.50 -3.72
CA CYS A 119 13.32 -5.43 -2.28
C CYS A 119 13.53 -6.79 -1.59
N THR A 120 13.30 -7.89 -2.29
CA THR A 120 13.52 -9.25 -1.78
C THR A 120 14.98 -9.70 -1.87
N CYS A 121 15.83 -8.95 -2.58
CA CYS A 121 17.27 -9.21 -2.66
C CYS A 121 17.98 -8.82 -1.35
N ASP A 122 18.65 -9.79 -0.72
CA ASP A 122 19.57 -9.56 0.40
C ASP A 122 21.03 -9.75 -0.08
N PRO A 123 21.85 -8.68 -0.15
CA PRO A 123 23.25 -8.79 -0.54
C PRO A 123 24.14 -9.41 0.57
N THR A 124 23.62 -9.60 1.77
CA THR A 124 24.35 -10.09 2.96
C THR A 124 23.96 -11.49 3.41
N ALA A 125 22.97 -12.12 2.78
CA ALA A 125 22.55 -13.47 3.12
C ALA A 125 23.65 -14.49 2.77
N PRO A 126 24.13 -15.32 3.72
CA PRO A 126 24.99 -16.45 3.38
C PRO A 126 24.24 -17.42 2.45
N PRO A 127 24.94 -18.16 1.57
CA PRO A 127 24.31 -19.17 0.72
C PRO A 127 23.57 -20.18 1.60
N VAL A 128 22.26 -20.24 1.44
CA VAL A 128 21.33 -20.94 2.34
C VAL A 128 21.62 -22.45 2.33
N THR A 129 22.00 -23.03 3.48
CA THR A 129 22.09 -24.48 3.68
C THR A 129 20.86 -25.11 4.33
N ASP A 130 19.90 -24.34 4.85
CA ASP A 130 18.70 -24.92 5.49
C ASP A 130 17.38 -24.29 5.01
N ALA A 131 16.54 -25.12 4.41
CA ALA A 131 15.29 -24.77 3.71
C ALA A 131 14.07 -24.57 4.64
N SER A 132 14.25 -24.05 5.85
CA SER A 132 13.17 -23.98 6.86
C SER A 132 12.73 -22.58 7.31
N GLN A 133 13.24 -21.51 6.68
CA GLN A 133 12.82 -20.14 7.02
C GLN A 133 11.80 -19.61 6.00
N THR A 134 10.66 -19.16 6.53
CA THR A 134 9.56 -18.55 5.78
C THR A 134 10.01 -17.21 5.15
N PRO A 135 9.68 -16.93 3.87
CA PRO A 135 10.19 -15.79 3.11
C PRO A 135 9.72 -14.41 3.59
N ALA A 136 8.80 -14.34 4.57
CA ALA A 136 8.23 -13.08 5.04
C ALA A 136 9.14 -12.29 5.99
N SER A 137 10.11 -12.94 6.66
CA SER A 137 10.95 -12.27 7.68
C SER A 137 12.11 -11.45 7.10
N ASN A 138 12.37 -11.53 5.79
CA ASN A 138 13.51 -10.86 5.16
C ASN A 138 13.16 -9.54 4.47
N LEU A 139 11.87 -9.26 4.23
CA LEU A 139 11.46 -8.05 3.50
C LEU A 139 11.55 -6.79 4.36
N GLU A 140 11.08 -6.86 5.60
CA GLU A 140 11.11 -5.71 6.53
C GLU A 140 12.53 -5.37 6.99
N SER A 141 13.46 -6.33 6.96
CA SER A 141 14.88 -6.11 7.24
C SER A 141 15.67 -5.61 6.03
N SER A 142 15.11 -5.69 4.82
CA SER A 142 15.80 -5.30 3.60
C SER A 142 16.03 -3.79 3.51
N PRO A 143 17.28 -3.32 3.36
CA PRO A 143 17.56 -1.90 3.17
C PRO A 143 16.96 -1.35 1.86
N TYR A 144 16.82 -2.21 0.84
CA TYR A 144 16.23 -1.85 -0.45
C TYR A 144 14.73 -1.60 -0.34
N TYR A 145 14.03 -2.35 0.51
CA TYR A 145 12.61 -2.15 0.76
C TYR A 145 12.31 -0.75 1.30
N HIS A 146 13.01 -0.35 2.36
CA HIS A 146 12.84 0.99 2.92
C HIS A 146 13.35 2.10 1.99
N LYS A 147 14.43 1.84 1.23
CA LYS A 147 14.93 2.78 0.23
C LYS A 147 13.91 3.00 -0.89
N PHE A 148 13.29 1.93 -1.39
CA PHE A 148 12.22 1.97 -2.38
C PHE A 148 11.02 2.79 -1.90
N LEU A 149 10.47 2.47 -0.73
CA LEU A 149 9.29 3.19 -0.23
C LEU A 149 9.54 4.67 0.00
N LYS A 150 10.70 5.04 0.55
CA LYS A 150 11.10 6.45 0.69
C LYS A 150 11.24 7.14 -0.66
N ALA A 151 11.81 6.46 -1.65
CA ALA A 151 11.98 7.00 -3.00
C ALA A 151 10.62 7.16 -3.72
N LEU A 152 9.71 6.20 -3.56
CA LEU A 152 8.34 6.26 -4.06
C LEU A 152 7.57 7.43 -3.45
N LEU A 153 7.64 7.62 -2.12
CA LEU A 153 6.98 8.73 -1.45
C LEU A 153 7.52 10.08 -1.91
N ARG A 154 8.84 10.21 -2.07
CA ARG A 154 9.47 11.41 -2.64
C ARG A 154 8.95 11.70 -4.04
N LEU A 155 8.87 10.67 -4.89
CA LEU A 155 8.34 10.79 -6.24
C LEU A 155 6.90 11.31 -6.24
N LEU A 156 6.02 10.68 -5.44
CA LEU A 156 4.61 11.08 -5.30
C LEU A 156 4.44 12.46 -4.63
N SER A 157 5.36 12.87 -3.76
CA SER A 157 5.33 14.18 -3.11
C SER A 157 5.80 15.31 -4.03
N THR A 158 6.70 15.01 -4.96
CA THR A 158 7.27 16.00 -5.89
C THR A 158 6.34 16.24 -7.08
N ASP A 159 5.62 15.20 -7.51
CA ASP A 159 4.68 15.24 -8.63
C ASP A 159 3.25 14.98 -8.14
N GLU A 160 2.51 16.07 -7.89
CA GLU A 160 1.12 15.98 -7.45
C GLU A 160 0.20 15.34 -8.50
N SER A 161 0.48 15.59 -9.79
CA SER A 161 -0.31 15.04 -10.89
C SER A 161 -0.17 13.51 -10.97
N LEU A 162 1.03 12.99 -10.69
CA LEU A 162 1.28 11.56 -10.61
C LEU A 162 0.47 10.91 -9.48
N LEU A 163 0.39 11.55 -8.31
CA LEU A 163 -0.40 11.04 -7.20
C LEU A 163 -1.89 10.98 -7.55
N GLU A 164 -2.43 12.04 -8.17
CA GLU A 164 -3.85 12.14 -8.54
C GLU A 164 -4.24 11.15 -9.64
N GLU A 165 -3.43 11.04 -10.70
CA GLU A 165 -3.76 10.19 -11.85
C GLU A 165 -3.42 8.72 -11.63
N ARG A 166 -2.29 8.44 -10.95
CA ARG A 166 -1.67 7.10 -10.93
C ARG A 166 -1.36 6.57 -9.54
N GLY A 167 -1.35 7.41 -8.50
CA GLY A 167 -1.01 7.00 -7.14
C GLY A 167 -1.82 5.79 -6.66
N SER A 168 -3.12 5.78 -6.95
CA SER A 168 -4.00 4.64 -6.65
C SER A 168 -3.55 3.35 -7.36
N PHE A 169 -3.24 3.42 -8.66
CA PHE A 169 -2.77 2.26 -9.41
C PHE A 169 -1.43 1.74 -8.91
N ILE A 170 -0.46 2.63 -8.65
CA ILE A 170 0.88 2.25 -8.19
C ILE A 170 0.81 1.53 -6.84
N ILE A 171 0.10 2.10 -5.86
CA ILE A 171 -0.01 1.52 -4.52
C ILE A 171 -0.77 0.19 -4.56
N ARG A 172 -1.85 0.11 -5.34
CA ARG A 172 -2.60 -1.13 -5.55
C ARG A 172 -1.74 -2.24 -6.13
N GLN A 173 -0.99 -1.92 -7.18
CA GLN A 173 -0.10 -2.88 -7.80
C GLN A 173 1.03 -3.30 -6.85
N LEU A 174 1.52 -2.38 -6.02
CA LEU A 174 2.49 -2.72 -4.98
C LEU A 174 1.94 -3.73 -3.97
N CYS A 175 0.69 -3.56 -3.52
CA CYS A 175 -0.01 -4.51 -2.64
C CYS A 175 -0.33 -5.86 -3.30
N VAL A 176 -0.23 -5.96 -4.64
CA VAL A 176 -0.35 -7.23 -5.36
C VAL A 176 0.97 -7.99 -5.38
N VAL A 177 2.10 -7.28 -5.54
CA VAL A 177 3.42 -7.92 -5.68
C VAL A 177 4.13 -8.12 -4.33
N LEU A 178 3.85 -7.25 -3.35
CA LEU A 178 4.39 -7.35 -1.99
C LEU A 178 3.27 -7.62 -0.96
N PRO A 179 3.61 -8.14 0.24
CA PRO A 179 2.64 -8.31 1.32
C PRO A 179 1.95 -6.99 1.67
N ALA A 180 0.63 -6.91 1.44
CA ALA A 180 -0.13 -5.67 1.56
C ALA A 180 -0.04 -5.02 2.96
N GLU A 181 0.00 -5.83 4.03
CA GLU A 181 0.12 -5.31 5.40
C GLU A 181 1.47 -4.66 5.68
N ALA A 182 2.55 -5.26 5.20
CA ALA A 182 3.89 -4.69 5.30
C ALA A 182 3.97 -3.37 4.53
N VAL A 183 3.44 -3.33 3.29
CA VAL A 183 3.36 -2.12 2.47
C VAL A 183 2.60 -1.01 3.20
N LEU A 184 1.41 -1.31 3.72
CA LEU A 184 0.60 -0.34 4.47
C LEU A 184 1.30 0.16 5.73
N ALA A 185 1.91 -0.74 6.51
CA ALA A 185 2.63 -0.37 7.73
C ALA A 185 3.86 0.49 7.43
N ALA A 186 4.60 0.16 6.37
CA ALA A 186 5.80 0.89 5.99
C ALA A 186 5.49 2.25 5.36
N LEU A 187 4.42 2.35 4.54
CA LEU A 187 3.93 3.64 4.05
C LEU A 187 3.44 4.52 5.20
N ALA A 188 2.72 3.96 6.17
CA ALA A 188 2.29 4.69 7.37
C ALA A 188 3.47 5.18 8.21
N GLY A 189 4.49 4.33 8.41
CA GLY A 189 5.71 4.70 9.14
C GLY A 189 6.53 5.79 8.43
N ALA A 190 6.58 5.75 7.09
CA ALA A 190 7.28 6.77 6.32
C ALA A 190 6.51 8.10 6.27
N LEU A 191 5.17 8.05 6.15
CA LEU A 191 4.29 9.22 6.24
C LEU A 191 4.35 9.93 7.60
N ALA A 192 4.61 9.20 8.68
CA ALA A 192 4.77 9.81 10.01
C ALA A 192 5.94 10.81 10.09
N ALA A 193 6.93 10.71 9.19
CA ALA A 193 8.06 11.63 9.10
C ALA A 193 7.85 12.75 8.06
N GLU A 194 6.73 12.76 7.33
CA GLU A 194 6.47 13.73 6.27
C GLU A 194 6.14 15.12 6.82
N ARG A 195 6.74 16.14 6.21
CA ARG A 195 6.58 17.53 6.64
C ARG A 195 5.50 18.28 5.88
N GLU A 196 5.21 17.86 4.65
CA GLU A 196 4.19 18.49 3.81
C GLU A 196 2.82 17.89 4.16
N LEU A 197 2.03 18.68 4.88
CA LEU A 197 0.77 18.23 5.47
C LEU A 197 -0.31 17.95 4.41
N ARG A 198 -0.33 18.67 3.29
CA ARG A 198 -1.34 18.50 2.23
C ARG A 198 -1.14 17.17 1.49
N PHE A 199 0.09 16.84 1.15
CA PHE A 199 0.52 15.58 0.58
C PHE A 199 0.21 14.44 1.53
N ALA A 200 0.55 14.56 2.81
CA ALA A 200 0.23 13.54 3.81
C ALA A 200 -1.27 13.27 3.88
N ALA A 201 -2.11 14.31 3.91
CA ALA A 201 -3.58 14.15 3.89
C ALA A 201 -4.08 13.48 2.61
N ARG A 202 -3.66 13.96 1.43
CA ARG A 202 -4.06 13.38 0.14
C ARG A 202 -3.65 11.92 0.02
N LEU A 203 -2.43 11.58 0.42
CA LEU A 203 -1.96 10.20 0.37
C LEU A 203 -2.72 9.31 1.36
N VAL A 204 -3.07 9.81 2.54
CA VAL A 204 -3.95 9.09 3.48
C VAL A 204 -5.32 8.82 2.87
N ASP A 205 -5.92 9.79 2.16
CA ASP A 205 -7.21 9.59 1.50
C ASP A 205 -7.13 8.52 0.41
N VAL A 206 -6.04 8.53 -0.38
CA VAL A 206 -5.75 7.48 -1.37
C VAL A 206 -5.59 6.11 -0.70
N LEU A 207 -4.79 6.01 0.38
CA LEU A 207 -4.58 4.77 1.12
C LEU A 207 -5.88 4.23 1.74
N SER A 208 -6.71 5.12 2.28
CA SER A 208 -8.01 4.79 2.85
C SER A 208 -8.95 4.22 1.79
N ALA A 209 -9.06 4.88 0.64
CA ALA A 209 -9.88 4.42 -0.48
C ALA A 209 -9.41 3.04 -0.98
N ILE A 210 -8.10 2.83 -1.11
CA ILE A 210 -7.51 1.54 -1.52
C ILE A 210 -7.81 0.46 -0.48
N LEU A 211 -7.56 0.73 0.81
CA LEU A 211 -7.83 -0.24 1.88
C LEU A 211 -9.28 -0.67 1.88
N LEU A 212 -10.22 0.25 1.69
CA LEU A 212 -11.65 -0.05 1.77
C LEU A 212 -12.18 -0.76 0.51
N THR A 213 -11.70 -0.40 -0.69
CA THR A 213 -12.35 -0.78 -1.95
C THR A 213 -11.56 -1.79 -2.79
N ALA A 214 -10.24 -1.84 -2.70
CA ALA A 214 -9.43 -2.64 -3.61
C ALA A 214 -9.59 -4.15 -3.36
N PRO A 215 -9.81 -4.99 -4.39
CA PRO A 215 -10.05 -6.42 -4.21
C PRO A 215 -8.86 -7.17 -3.61
N GLU A 216 -7.64 -6.79 -3.99
CA GLU A 216 -6.38 -7.35 -3.46
C GLU A 216 -6.24 -7.20 -1.92
N LEU A 217 -6.86 -6.18 -1.32
CA LEU A 217 -6.83 -5.95 0.14
C LEU A 217 -7.97 -6.63 0.89
N HIS A 218 -8.76 -7.49 0.24
CA HIS A 218 -9.88 -8.17 0.89
C HIS A 218 -9.45 -9.00 2.12
N ALA A 219 -8.34 -9.72 2.02
CA ALA A 219 -7.81 -10.52 3.14
C ALA A 219 -7.39 -9.62 4.32
N THR A 220 -6.64 -8.55 4.04
CA THR A 220 -6.22 -7.55 5.03
C THR A 220 -7.43 -6.89 5.70
N ARG A 221 -8.45 -6.50 4.93
CA ARG A 221 -9.72 -5.97 5.49
C ARG A 221 -10.38 -6.96 6.45
N ARG A 222 -10.45 -8.25 6.09
CA ARG A 222 -11.03 -9.27 6.96
C ARG A 222 -10.25 -9.46 8.26
N ARG A 223 -8.92 -9.37 8.22
CA ARG A 223 -8.05 -9.45 9.40
C ARG A 223 -8.16 -8.23 10.29
N LEU A 224 -8.13 -7.01 9.71
CA LEU A 224 -8.39 -5.78 10.45
C LEU A 224 -9.76 -5.81 11.11
N ARG A 225 -10.77 -6.30 10.39
CA ARG A 225 -12.12 -6.44 10.90
C ARG A 225 -12.22 -7.44 12.07
N SER A 226 -11.55 -8.60 11.99
CA SER A 226 -11.59 -9.57 13.10
C SER A 226 -10.90 -9.06 14.36
N PHE A 227 -9.92 -8.17 14.20
CA PHE A 227 -9.22 -7.48 15.29
C PHE A 227 -8.66 -8.40 16.39
N ALA A 228 -8.33 -9.65 16.01
CA ALA A 228 -8.01 -10.72 16.95
C ALA A 228 -6.51 -10.78 17.35
N ASP A 229 -5.61 -10.47 16.43
CA ASP A 229 -4.17 -10.68 16.60
C ASP A 229 -3.45 -9.40 17.04
N THR A 230 -2.37 -9.54 17.82
CA THR A 230 -1.48 -8.41 18.20
C THR A 230 -0.87 -7.72 16.98
N SER A 231 -0.57 -8.47 15.90
CA SER A 231 -0.09 -7.88 14.63
C SER A 231 -1.13 -6.93 14.02
N THR A 232 -2.41 -7.28 14.14
CA THR A 232 -3.53 -6.47 13.64
C THR A 232 -3.67 -5.20 14.47
N HIS A 233 -3.48 -5.29 15.79
CA HIS A 233 -3.44 -4.12 16.68
C HIS A 233 -2.27 -3.20 16.34
N ALA A 234 -1.09 -3.75 16.06
CA ALA A 234 0.09 -2.97 15.65
C ALA A 234 -0.14 -2.27 14.30
N LEU A 235 -0.69 -2.99 13.32
CA LEU A 235 -1.06 -2.41 12.02
C LEU A 235 -2.09 -1.30 12.19
N PHE A 236 -3.15 -1.54 12.99
CA PHE A 236 -4.14 -0.53 13.30
C PHE A 236 -3.53 0.72 13.92
N GLN A 237 -2.65 0.59 14.92
CA GLN A 237 -1.99 1.75 15.55
C GLN A 237 -1.09 2.51 14.56
N SER A 238 -0.36 1.81 13.69
CA SER A 238 0.47 2.42 12.65
C SER A 238 -0.38 3.21 11.66
N LEU A 239 -1.43 2.58 11.13
CA LEU A 239 -2.40 3.22 10.25
C LEU A 239 -3.08 4.41 10.94
N TYR A 240 -3.53 4.26 12.18
CA TYR A 240 -4.19 5.32 12.92
C TYR A 240 -3.31 6.56 13.06
N ARG A 241 -2.05 6.39 13.47
CA ARG A 241 -1.13 7.52 13.67
C ARG A 241 -0.86 8.29 12.38
N CYS A 242 -0.77 7.59 11.25
CA CYS A 242 -0.63 8.19 9.94
C CYS A 242 -1.96 8.81 9.46
N TRP A 243 -3.07 8.13 9.64
CA TRP A 243 -4.38 8.55 9.13
C TRP A 243 -4.96 9.72 9.92
N ALA A 244 -4.33 10.11 11.04
CA ALA A 244 -4.63 11.34 11.75
C ALA A 244 -4.57 12.60 10.88
N HIS A 245 -3.93 12.57 9.71
CA HIS A 245 -4.00 13.66 8.73
C HIS A 245 -5.39 13.81 8.07
N SER A 246 -6.24 12.77 8.07
CA SER A 246 -7.62 12.79 7.54
C SER A 246 -8.61 12.18 8.53
N GLY A 247 -9.48 13.02 9.11
CA GLY A 247 -10.47 12.58 10.08
C GLY A 247 -11.44 11.53 9.52
N VAL A 248 -11.89 11.70 8.27
CA VAL A 248 -12.83 10.77 7.63
C VAL A 248 -12.20 9.39 7.43
N ALA A 249 -10.92 9.34 7.05
CA ALA A 249 -10.18 8.08 6.95
C ALA A 249 -10.11 7.34 8.29
N LEU A 250 -9.86 8.06 9.40
CA LEU A 250 -9.86 7.46 10.74
C LEU A 250 -11.22 6.93 11.16
N VAL A 251 -12.30 7.67 10.89
CA VAL A 251 -13.67 7.19 11.13
C VAL A 251 -13.90 5.91 10.35
N ALA A 252 -13.53 5.88 9.07
CA ALA A 252 -13.68 4.69 8.24
C ALA A 252 -12.88 3.49 8.78
N LEU A 253 -11.66 3.71 9.28
CA LEU A 253 -10.83 2.67 9.92
C LEU A 253 -11.45 2.15 11.23
N CYS A 254 -12.00 3.04 12.06
CA CYS A 254 -12.66 2.67 13.31
C CYS A 254 -13.95 1.89 13.05
N LEU A 255 -14.73 2.31 12.04
CA LEU A 255 -15.89 1.55 11.56
C LEU A 255 -15.48 0.18 11.02
N LEU A 256 -14.37 0.09 10.27
CA LEU A 256 -13.85 -1.18 9.74
C LEU A 256 -13.49 -2.20 10.84
N THR A 257 -13.03 -1.71 11.98
CA THR A 257 -12.45 -2.49 13.07
C THR A 257 -13.38 -2.64 14.27
N HIS A 258 -14.67 -2.29 14.13
CA HIS A 258 -15.68 -2.33 15.19
C HIS A 258 -15.40 -1.44 16.42
N ASN A 259 -14.50 -0.46 16.30
CA ASN A 259 -14.14 0.46 17.39
C ASN A 259 -15.14 1.64 17.47
N TYR A 260 -16.43 1.34 17.67
CA TYR A 260 -17.52 2.32 17.58
C TYR A 260 -17.53 3.39 18.67
N ARG A 261 -17.15 3.01 19.89
CA ARG A 261 -17.00 3.96 21.00
C ARG A 261 -15.99 5.05 20.67
N HIS A 262 -14.79 4.64 20.22
CA HIS A 262 -13.74 5.57 19.79
C HIS A 262 -14.15 6.39 18.56
N CYS A 263 -14.85 5.76 17.61
CA CYS A 263 -15.41 6.44 16.44
C CYS A 263 -16.35 7.59 16.85
N THR A 264 -17.24 7.36 17.83
CA THR A 264 -18.15 8.40 18.34
C THR A 264 -17.38 9.53 19.02
N GLN A 265 -16.33 9.22 19.79
CA GLN A 265 -15.46 10.23 20.41
C GLN A 265 -14.73 11.06 19.36
N LEU A 266 -14.22 10.44 18.29
CA LEU A 266 -13.60 11.15 17.17
C LEU A 266 -14.57 12.10 16.50
N ILE A 267 -15.78 11.63 16.16
CA ILE A 267 -16.80 12.45 15.49
C ILE A 267 -17.21 13.64 16.36
N ALA A 268 -17.27 13.48 17.69
CA ALA A 268 -17.56 14.59 18.60
C ALA A 268 -16.53 15.73 18.48
N THR A 269 -15.27 15.42 18.17
CA THR A 269 -14.22 16.43 17.95
C THR A 269 -14.31 17.12 16.58
N PHE A 270 -15.09 16.60 15.64
CA PHE A 270 -15.20 17.18 14.30
C PHE A 270 -15.90 18.55 14.30
N GLY A 271 -16.71 18.86 15.32
CA GLY A 271 -17.30 20.18 15.49
C GLY A 271 -16.26 21.29 15.68
N ASP A 272 -15.08 20.95 16.21
CA ASP A 272 -13.97 21.91 16.32
C ASP A 272 -13.18 21.99 15.02
N LEU A 273 -13.24 20.98 14.14
CA LEU A 273 -12.53 20.99 12.87
C LEU A 273 -13.18 21.98 11.90
N GLU A 274 -12.35 22.59 11.05
CA GLU A 274 -12.88 23.40 9.97
C GLU A 274 -13.50 22.50 8.92
N ILE A 275 -14.82 22.61 8.76
CA ILE A 275 -15.63 21.85 7.80
C ILE A 275 -15.44 22.46 6.41
N THR A 276 -14.63 21.80 5.57
CA THR A 276 -14.42 22.19 4.16
C THR A 276 -15.31 21.38 3.22
N VAL A 277 -15.41 21.81 1.95
CA VAL A 277 -16.18 21.09 0.92
C VAL A 277 -15.56 19.72 0.65
N GLU A 278 -14.23 19.63 0.62
CA GLU A 278 -13.49 18.37 0.45
C GLU A 278 -13.82 17.41 1.59
N PHE A 279 -13.80 17.90 2.83
CA PHE A 279 -14.15 17.11 4.00
C PHE A 279 -15.58 16.56 3.93
N LEU A 280 -16.56 17.40 3.57
CA LEU A 280 -17.96 16.95 3.39
C LEU A 280 -18.10 15.94 2.25
N THR A 281 -17.34 16.12 1.16
CA THR A 281 -17.32 15.18 0.03
C THR A 281 -16.78 13.81 0.46
N GLU A 282 -15.77 13.77 1.31
CA GLU A 282 -15.25 12.52 1.87
C GLU A 282 -16.24 11.83 2.81
N ILE A 283 -16.99 12.59 3.63
CA ILE A 283 -18.06 12.01 4.46
C ILE A 283 -19.17 11.43 3.56
N ASP A 284 -19.59 12.14 2.50
CA ASP A 284 -20.56 11.66 1.52
C ASP A 284 -20.09 10.33 0.90
N LYS A 285 -18.82 10.23 0.49
CA LYS A 285 -18.22 8.99 -0.02
C LYS A 285 -18.22 7.87 1.03
N LEU A 286 -17.88 8.18 2.29
CA LEU A 286 -17.93 7.20 3.38
C LEU A 286 -19.34 6.67 3.59
N VAL A 287 -20.36 7.51 3.54
CA VAL A 287 -21.76 7.09 3.67
C VAL A 287 -22.19 6.20 2.50
N GLN A 288 -21.77 6.52 1.27
CA GLN A 288 -21.99 5.63 0.12
C GLN A 288 -21.30 4.27 0.34
N LEU A 289 -20.10 4.25 0.91
CA LEU A 289 -19.42 3.01 1.28
C LEU A 289 -20.17 2.23 2.36
N ILE A 290 -20.76 2.90 3.37
CA ILE A 290 -21.58 2.26 4.41
C ILE A 290 -22.77 1.50 3.78
N GLU A 291 -23.36 2.06 2.73
CA GLU A 291 -24.43 1.40 1.97
C GLU A 291 -23.93 0.33 0.97
N SER A 292 -22.63 0.28 0.71
CA SER A 292 -22.01 -0.74 -0.16
C SER A 292 -21.84 -2.10 0.53
N PRO A 293 -21.56 -3.18 -0.23
CA PRO A 293 -21.28 -4.50 0.34
C PRO A 293 -20.09 -4.54 1.32
N ILE A 294 -19.13 -3.61 1.18
CA ILE A 294 -17.93 -3.54 2.03
C ILE A 294 -18.32 -3.42 3.51
N PHE A 295 -19.33 -2.61 3.81
CA PHE A 295 -19.83 -2.35 5.15
C PHE A 295 -21.22 -2.97 5.39
N ALA A 296 -21.60 -4.00 4.62
CA ALA A 296 -22.88 -4.70 4.82
C ALA A 296 -23.08 -5.18 6.27
N TYR A 297 -21.99 -5.57 6.93
CA TYR A 297 -22.04 -6.00 8.31
C TYR A 297 -22.40 -4.90 9.31
N LEU A 298 -21.98 -3.64 9.09
CA LEU A 298 -22.38 -2.52 9.97
C LEU A 298 -23.90 -2.40 10.00
N ARG A 299 -24.53 -2.54 8.83
CA ARG A 299 -25.99 -2.46 8.69
C ARG A 299 -26.69 -3.63 9.37
N LEU A 300 -26.08 -4.82 9.39
CA LEU A 300 -26.59 -5.96 10.15
C LEU A 300 -26.41 -5.74 11.66
N GLU A 301 -25.29 -5.15 12.09
CA GLU A 301 -25.01 -4.87 13.49
C GLU A 301 -25.96 -3.81 14.08
N LEU A 302 -26.57 -2.95 13.26
CA LEU A 302 -27.65 -2.07 13.71
C LEU A 302 -28.83 -2.83 14.34
N LEU A 303 -29.01 -4.11 14.03
CA LEU A 303 -30.07 -4.94 14.61
C LEU A 303 -29.77 -5.37 16.05
N SER A 304 -28.53 -5.26 16.53
CA SER A 304 -28.05 -5.83 17.81
C SER A 304 -28.51 -5.09 19.09
N GLY A 305 -29.64 -4.38 19.07
CA GLY A 305 -30.23 -3.75 20.26
C GLY A 305 -29.33 -2.72 20.95
N GLU A 306 -28.95 -2.97 22.20
CA GLU A 306 -28.08 -2.10 23.02
C GLU A 306 -26.64 -2.05 22.49
N GLN A 307 -26.11 -3.16 21.96
CA GLN A 307 -24.73 -3.22 21.45
C GLN A 307 -24.51 -2.30 20.25
N SER A 308 -25.58 -1.92 19.55
CA SER A 308 -25.51 -0.96 18.45
C SER A 308 -25.74 0.49 18.86
N THR A 309 -25.79 0.80 20.15
CA THR A 309 -25.89 2.19 20.65
C THR A 309 -24.69 3.04 20.22
N GLU A 310 -23.48 2.52 20.35
CA GLU A 310 -22.24 3.20 19.97
C GLU A 310 -22.13 3.37 18.46
N LEU A 311 -22.49 2.33 17.69
CA LEU A 311 -22.56 2.41 16.23
C LEU A 311 -23.61 3.43 15.78
N ARG A 312 -24.82 3.42 16.36
CA ARG A 312 -25.85 4.43 16.09
C ARG A 312 -25.35 5.83 16.44
N GLY A 313 -24.66 5.99 17.57
CA GLY A 313 -24.05 7.25 17.99
C GLY A 313 -23.09 7.80 16.94
N ALA A 314 -22.18 6.96 16.44
CA ALA A 314 -21.27 7.33 15.36
C ALA A 314 -22.03 7.70 14.07
N LEU A 315 -22.99 6.89 13.64
CA LEU A 315 -23.74 7.14 12.40
C LEU A 315 -24.63 8.39 12.48
N TYR A 316 -25.31 8.63 13.62
CA TYR A 316 -26.04 9.88 13.84
C TYR A 316 -25.10 11.07 13.92
N GLY A 317 -23.91 10.91 14.50
CA GLY A 317 -22.87 11.95 14.50
C GLY A 317 -22.47 12.35 13.08
N LEU A 318 -22.20 11.38 12.20
CA LEU A 318 -21.95 11.63 10.77
C LEU A 318 -23.14 12.32 10.09
N LEU A 319 -24.36 11.87 10.39
CA LEU A 319 -25.58 12.46 9.85
C LEU A 319 -25.73 13.94 10.23
N MET A 320 -25.31 14.34 11.44
CA MET A 320 -25.40 15.74 11.91
C MET A 320 -24.33 16.65 11.31
N ILE A 321 -23.22 16.10 10.79
CA ILE A 321 -22.18 16.88 10.11
C ILE A 321 -22.53 17.12 8.63
N LEU A 322 -23.28 16.19 8.03
CA LEU A 322 -23.63 16.26 6.62
C LEU A 322 -24.64 17.37 6.31
N PRO A 323 -24.46 18.11 5.20
CA PRO A 323 -25.55 18.86 4.59
C PRO A 323 -26.65 17.89 4.10
N GLN A 324 -27.84 18.40 3.74
CA GLN A 324 -28.97 17.59 3.26
C GLN A 324 -28.76 17.03 1.84
N THR A 325 -27.67 16.29 1.63
CA THR A 325 -27.28 15.62 0.38
C THR A 325 -28.03 14.30 0.23
N THR A 326 -27.85 13.65 -0.93
CA THR A 326 -28.35 12.28 -1.15
C THR A 326 -27.77 11.29 -0.13
N ALA A 327 -26.51 11.48 0.28
CA ALA A 327 -25.88 10.66 1.32
C ALA A 327 -26.55 10.84 2.68
N PHE A 328 -26.86 12.09 3.08
CA PHE A 328 -27.65 12.36 4.29
C PHE A 328 -28.97 11.60 4.28
N HIS A 329 -29.72 11.68 3.16
CA HIS A 329 -31.00 10.98 3.04
C HIS A 329 -30.82 9.45 3.09
N ALA A 330 -29.81 8.90 2.40
CA ALA A 330 -29.52 7.47 2.43
C ALA A 330 -29.23 6.97 3.85
N LEU A 331 -28.35 7.66 4.59
CA LEU A 331 -28.00 7.30 5.97
C LEU A 331 -29.21 7.46 6.91
N ARG A 332 -29.98 8.54 6.77
CA ARG A 332 -31.19 8.77 7.56
C ARG A 332 -32.21 7.64 7.34
N HIS A 333 -32.46 7.26 6.09
CA HIS A 333 -33.39 6.18 5.79
C HIS A 333 -32.91 4.83 6.33
N ARG A 334 -31.59 4.55 6.27
CA ARG A 334 -31.01 3.35 6.88
C ARG A 334 -31.22 3.30 8.39
N LEU A 335 -30.96 4.42 9.07
CA LEU A 335 -31.14 4.53 10.53
C LEU A 335 -32.62 4.44 10.92
N GLN A 336 -33.53 4.97 10.10
CA GLN A 336 -34.98 4.84 10.31
C GLN A 336 -35.49 3.42 10.06
N ALA A 337 -34.86 2.68 9.15
CA ALA A 337 -35.20 1.28 8.88
C ALA A 337 -34.71 0.33 9.98
N ALA A 338 -33.68 0.72 10.73
CA ALA A 338 -33.20 -0.06 11.87
C ALA A 338 -34.20 0.03 13.04
N PRO A 339 -34.45 -1.08 13.75
CA PRO A 339 -35.31 -1.05 14.93
C PRO A 339 -34.72 -0.11 16.00
N PRO A 340 -35.56 0.53 16.83
CA PRO A 340 -35.05 1.33 17.94
C PRO A 340 -34.22 0.43 18.89
N PRO A 341 -33.21 0.98 19.59
CA PRO A 341 -32.48 0.22 20.60
C PRO A 341 -33.47 -0.28 21.66
N LEU A 342 -33.64 -1.60 21.75
CA LEU A 342 -34.44 -2.21 22.80
C LEU A 342 -33.66 -2.09 24.13
N PRO A 343 -34.32 -1.75 25.25
CA PRO A 343 -33.70 -1.77 26.57
C PRO A 343 -33.19 -3.19 26.87
N ALA A 344 -31.96 -3.31 27.37
CA ALA A 344 -31.41 -4.60 27.74
C ALA A 344 -32.16 -5.20 28.93
N LEU A 345 -32.64 -6.43 28.77
CA LEU A 345 -33.29 -7.19 29.85
C LEU A 345 -32.26 -7.79 30.83
N LEU A 346 -30.98 -7.84 30.46
CA LEU A 346 -29.86 -8.37 31.25
C LEU A 346 -28.57 -7.60 30.91
N PRO A 347 -27.72 -7.25 31.89
CA PRO A 347 -26.40 -6.70 31.59
C PRO A 347 -25.59 -7.75 30.84
N SER A 348 -25.21 -7.46 29.60
CA SER A 348 -24.34 -8.33 28.83
C SER A 348 -22.93 -8.19 29.40
N SER A 349 -22.49 -9.16 30.20
CA SER A 349 -21.08 -9.25 30.59
C SER A 349 -20.28 -9.72 29.38
N THR A 350 -19.96 -8.82 28.45
CA THR A 350 -18.94 -9.06 27.43
C THR A 350 -17.58 -8.82 28.06
N GLN A 351 -17.10 -9.82 28.81
CA GLN A 351 -15.67 -9.99 29.05
C GLN A 351 -15.03 -10.33 27.70
N HIS A 352 -14.71 -9.30 26.92
CA HIS A 352 -13.70 -9.41 25.88
C HIS A 352 -12.38 -8.99 26.52
N ALA A 353 -11.42 -9.91 26.52
CA ALA A 353 -10.06 -9.63 26.95
C ALA A 353 -9.59 -8.35 26.24
N VAL A 354 -9.35 -7.29 27.02
CA VAL A 354 -8.97 -5.97 26.53
C VAL A 354 -7.70 -6.11 25.70
N PRO A 355 -7.72 -5.75 24.40
CA PRO A 355 -6.48 -5.57 23.69
C PRO A 355 -5.80 -4.26 24.11
N VAL A 356 -4.48 -4.33 24.12
CA VAL A 356 -3.46 -3.37 24.54
C VAL A 356 -3.40 -2.17 23.57
N ILE A 357 -4.46 -1.37 23.50
CA ILE A 357 -4.48 -0.13 22.68
C ILE A 357 -4.99 1.04 23.51
N ASP A 358 -4.14 2.05 23.68
CA ASP A 358 -4.48 3.29 24.36
C ASP A 358 -5.20 4.25 23.39
N PHE A 359 -6.53 4.17 23.36
CA PHE A 359 -7.35 5.04 22.52
C PHE A 359 -7.31 6.51 22.96
N GLU A 360 -6.98 6.81 24.23
CA GLU A 360 -6.85 8.19 24.70
C GLU A 360 -5.57 8.83 24.15
N GLU A 361 -4.45 8.09 24.16
CA GLU A 361 -3.20 8.53 23.51
C GLU A 361 -3.43 8.78 22.01
N LEU A 362 -4.11 7.85 21.33
CA LEU A 362 -4.42 7.96 19.90
C LEU A 362 -5.31 9.18 19.61
N LEU A 363 -6.34 9.44 20.43
CA LEU A 363 -7.19 10.62 20.28
C LEU A 363 -6.39 11.92 20.49
N ALA A 364 -5.54 11.98 21.50
CA ALA A 364 -4.67 13.12 21.75
C ALA A 364 -3.70 13.35 20.57
N HIS A 365 -3.16 12.29 19.98
CA HIS A 365 -2.35 12.38 18.77
C HIS A 365 -3.15 12.96 17.59
N PHE A 366 -4.36 12.46 17.36
CA PHE A 366 -5.25 13.00 16.32
C PHE A 366 -5.49 14.50 16.49
N GLN A 367 -5.85 14.95 17.70
CA GLN A 367 -6.08 16.36 18.00
C GLN A 367 -4.84 17.22 17.73
N ARG A 368 -3.64 16.74 18.09
CA ARG A 368 -2.38 17.45 17.78
C ARG A 368 -2.15 17.61 16.28
N VAL A 369 -2.34 16.54 15.50
CA VAL A 369 -2.16 16.57 14.03
C VAL A 369 -3.17 17.51 13.37
N GLN A 370 -4.44 17.45 13.79
CA GLN A 370 -5.48 18.35 13.28
C GLN A 370 -5.25 19.81 13.65
N ALA A 371 -4.72 20.09 14.86
CA ALA A 371 -4.32 21.43 15.25
C ALA A 371 -3.17 21.97 14.37
N ALA A 372 -2.19 21.12 14.02
CA ALA A 372 -1.12 21.49 13.09
C ALA A 372 -1.66 21.83 11.69
N HIS A 373 -2.59 21.03 11.16
CA HIS A 373 -3.30 21.32 9.91
C HIS A 373 -4.10 22.61 9.94
N ARG A 374 -4.76 22.92 11.07
CA ARG A 374 -5.47 24.19 11.26
C ARG A 374 -4.50 25.37 11.25
N ALA A 375 -3.39 25.26 11.98
CA ALA A 375 -2.36 26.30 12.02
C ALA A 375 -1.73 26.54 10.64
N TYR A 376 -1.45 25.47 9.88
CA TYR A 376 -0.93 25.56 8.52
C TYR A 376 -1.88 26.30 7.58
N ARG A 377 -3.18 25.94 7.58
CA ARG A 377 -4.20 26.64 6.78
C ARG A 377 -4.35 28.12 7.16
N LEU A 378 -4.30 28.43 8.45
CA LEU A 378 -4.35 29.81 8.94
C LEU A 378 -3.12 30.62 8.52
N ALA A 379 -1.94 30.01 8.49
CA ALA A 379 -0.73 30.65 7.99
C ALA A 379 -0.82 30.90 6.48
N ASP A 380 -1.26 29.92 5.70
CA ASP A 380 -1.40 30.04 4.24
C ASP A 380 -2.36 31.17 3.84
N ARG A 381 -3.49 31.30 4.56
CA ARG A 381 -4.45 32.41 4.37
C ARG A 381 -3.91 33.80 4.70
N ARG A 382 -2.83 33.92 5.46
CA ARG A 382 -2.22 35.23 5.80
C ARG A 382 -1.23 35.70 4.73
N TYR A 383 -0.83 34.83 3.81
CA TYR A 383 0.08 35.14 2.71
C TYR A 383 -0.63 35.31 1.35
N LEU A 384 -1.95 35.08 1.32
CA LEU A 384 -2.88 35.49 0.25
C LEU A 384 -3.50 36.83 0.62
#